data_AF-A0A357IV86-F1
#
_entry.id   AF-A0A357IV86-F1
#
_cell.length_a   1.000
_cell.length_b   1.000
_cell.length_c   1.000
_cell.angle_alpha   90.00
_cell.angle_beta   90.00
_cell.angle_gamma   90.00
#
_symmetry.space_group_name_H-M   'P 1'
#
loop_
_entity.id
_entity.type
_entity.pdbx_description
1 polymer ?
#
loop_
_entity_poly.entity_id
_entity_poly.type
_entity_poly.pdbx_seq_one_letter_code
_entity_poly.pdbx_strand_id
1 'polypeptide(L)'
;MGCLISGSDEGRFRPAESRSNPMNKSKLNRTISVLAFAVTLAMAFYLVGCDLIQSSDDSDDTLALGLLALSASSAGCNSCVTNNDSSLPSWIKDNFKCMTVTTSGSNYVFKTSNLPPYTNGYYSQISGCYTNDFPSGNSPNPNTISSQSITLTIPNEGTRNSTETATDYGAMGVTVNGLAIYNSQAAPGDTLADELDTMDSANGHPTDIGQYHHHTEPYKITNNGSELVGISLDGYPIFGRNEPDGDLPGAGGTPTPALDGNGGHTHSHTTYGSIYHYHVNYDSGSGGYLILKNKFHGTPGTSGN
;
A
#
# COMPACT_ATOMS: atom_id res chain seq x y z
N MET A 1 -25.53 -50.37 -32.46
CA MET A 1 -26.76 -51.20 -32.36
C MET A 1 -27.39 -50.94 -31.01
N GLY A 2 -28.62 -50.47 -30.79
CA GLY A 2 -29.86 -50.26 -31.56
C GLY A 2 -30.97 -50.26 -30.49
N CYS A 3 -31.65 -49.15 -30.18
CA CYS A 3 -32.92 -48.67 -30.75
C CYS A 3 -34.07 -49.70 -30.81
N LEU A 4 -35.23 -49.33 -30.21
CA LEU A 4 -36.65 -49.70 -30.48
C LEU A 4 -37.44 -49.45 -29.16
N ILE A 5 -38.28 -48.42 -28.95
CA ILE A 5 -39.57 -47.96 -29.54
C ILE A 5 -40.76 -48.92 -29.37
N SER A 6 -41.75 -48.50 -28.55
CA SER A 6 -43.21 -48.42 -28.83
C SER A 6 -43.92 -47.90 -27.56
N GLY A 7 -44.83 -46.93 -27.49
CA GLY A 7 -45.67 -46.25 -28.50
C GLY A 7 -47.17 -46.47 -28.21
N SER A 8 -47.96 -45.39 -28.23
CA SER A 8 -49.45 -45.25 -28.14
C SER A 8 -50.05 -45.12 -26.72
N ASP A 9 -51.02 -44.25 -26.41
CA ASP A 9 -51.88 -43.40 -27.25
C ASP A 9 -52.50 -42.22 -26.44
N GLU A 10 -53.18 -41.35 -27.18
CA GLU A 10 -53.54 -39.95 -27.00
C GLU A 10 -54.45 -39.44 -25.87
N GLY A 11 -54.26 -38.15 -25.55
CA GLY A 11 -55.22 -37.25 -24.92
C GLY A 11 -54.90 -35.78 -25.26
N ARG A 12 -55.59 -35.20 -26.24
CA ARG A 12 -55.39 -33.87 -26.85
C ARG A 12 -56.28 -32.78 -26.21
N PHE A 13 -55.93 -31.51 -26.48
CA PHE A 13 -56.72 -30.24 -26.43
C PHE A 13 -56.79 -29.50 -25.07
N ARG A 14 -56.44 -28.22 -24.87
CA ARG A 14 -55.98 -27.05 -25.68
C ARG A 14 -55.24 -26.06 -24.76
N PRO A 15 -54.30 -25.21 -25.25
CA PRO A 15 -53.87 -24.00 -24.54
C PRO A 15 -54.75 -22.80 -24.91
N ALA A 16 -55.01 -21.91 -23.94
CA ALA A 16 -55.72 -20.66 -24.15
C ALA A 16 -54.72 -19.55 -24.54
N GLU A 17 -54.97 -18.90 -25.68
CA GLU A 17 -54.23 -17.72 -26.12
C GLU A 17 -55.19 -16.58 -26.49
N SER A 18 -54.77 -15.37 -26.13
CA SER A 18 -55.15 -14.05 -26.65
C SER A 18 -56.56 -13.52 -26.37
N ARG A 19 -56.60 -12.31 -25.79
CA ARG A 19 -57.34 -11.16 -26.35
C ARG A 19 -56.59 -9.85 -26.05
N SER A 20 -55.95 -9.33 -27.09
CA SER A 20 -55.68 -7.90 -27.25
C SER A 20 -56.96 -7.22 -27.77
N ASN A 21 -57.20 -5.96 -27.40
CA ASN A 21 -58.11 -5.08 -28.12
C ASN A 21 -57.55 -3.63 -28.14
N PRO A 22 -57.83 -2.82 -29.18
CA PRO A 22 -56.84 -1.89 -29.70
C PRO A 22 -57.25 -0.40 -29.65
N MET A 23 -56.25 0.43 -30.00
CA MET A 23 -56.28 1.78 -30.59
C MET A 23 -57.02 2.94 -29.89
N ASN A 24 -56.24 4.00 -29.60
CA ASN A 24 -56.51 5.28 -30.24
C ASN A 24 -55.19 5.98 -30.65
N LYS A 25 -55.18 6.50 -31.89
CA LYS A 25 -54.06 7.16 -32.56
C LYS A 25 -54.36 8.66 -32.71
N SER A 26 -53.40 9.51 -32.41
CA SER A 26 -53.18 10.79 -33.09
C SER A 26 -51.69 11.15 -32.94
N LYS A 27 -50.84 10.79 -33.91
CA LYS A 27 -50.37 11.66 -35.02
C LYS A 27 -49.94 13.07 -34.57
N LEU A 28 -48.63 13.31 -34.53
CA LEU A 28 -48.00 14.25 -35.47
C LEU A 28 -46.48 14.00 -35.61
N ASN A 29 -46.06 13.70 -36.84
CA ASN A 29 -44.67 13.69 -37.30
C ASN A 29 -44.12 15.12 -37.39
N ARG A 30 -42.81 15.32 -37.17
CA ARG A 30 -41.83 15.70 -38.23
C ARG A 30 -40.45 16.08 -37.65
N THR A 31 -39.47 15.20 -37.93
CA THR A 31 -38.16 15.43 -38.57
C THR A 31 -37.23 16.62 -38.22
N ILE A 32 -35.96 16.21 -37.95
CA ILE A 32 -34.65 16.81 -38.32
C ILE A 32 -34.11 17.97 -37.46
N SER A 33 -33.02 17.73 -36.73
CA SER A 33 -31.70 18.31 -37.08
C SER A 33 -30.55 17.70 -36.25
N VAL A 34 -29.48 17.36 -36.96
CA VAL A 34 -28.15 17.05 -36.41
C VAL A 34 -27.59 18.34 -35.82
N LEU A 35 -27.11 18.32 -34.57
CA LEU A 35 -26.12 19.29 -34.10
C LEU A 35 -25.18 18.61 -33.10
N ALA A 36 -23.93 18.41 -33.52
CA ALA A 36 -22.83 18.12 -32.63
C ALA A 36 -22.61 19.33 -31.71
N PHE A 37 -22.65 19.12 -30.40
CA PHE A 37 -22.19 20.11 -29.42
C PHE A 37 -20.87 19.61 -28.82
N ALA A 38 -19.76 20.11 -29.38
CA ALA A 38 -18.49 20.13 -28.68
C ALA A 38 -18.60 21.16 -27.55
N VAL A 39 -18.54 20.71 -26.30
CA VAL A 39 -18.40 21.60 -25.14
C VAL A 39 -16.91 21.90 -25.01
N THR A 40 -16.47 22.99 -25.62
CA THR A 40 -15.19 23.62 -25.28
C THR A 40 -15.36 24.40 -23.98
N LEU A 41 -14.85 23.85 -22.88
CA LEU A 41 -14.72 24.58 -21.63
C LEU A 41 -13.48 25.48 -21.71
N ALA A 42 -13.69 26.76 -21.99
CA ALA A 42 -12.69 27.79 -21.81
C ALA A 42 -12.56 28.09 -20.31
N MET A 43 -11.47 27.65 -19.69
CA MET A 43 -11.07 28.11 -18.36
C MET A 43 -10.08 29.25 -18.54
N ALA A 44 -10.45 30.40 -17.96
CA ALA A 44 -9.75 31.67 -18.07
C ALA A 44 -8.35 31.59 -17.43
N PHE A 45 -7.32 31.89 -18.22
CA PHE A 45 -6.01 32.29 -17.72
C PHE A 45 -6.15 33.68 -17.08
N TYR A 46 -6.22 33.72 -15.75
CA TYR A 46 -5.97 34.96 -15.01
C TYR A 46 -4.46 35.10 -14.82
N LEU A 47 -3.90 36.07 -15.54
CA LEU A 47 -2.59 36.67 -15.26
C LEU A 47 -2.62 37.28 -13.86
N VAL A 48 -1.85 36.71 -12.94
CA VAL A 48 -1.23 37.48 -11.86
C VAL A 48 0.26 37.41 -12.10
N GLY A 49 0.77 38.44 -12.78
CA GLY A 49 2.18 38.76 -12.71
C GLY A 49 2.51 39.19 -11.30
N CYS A 50 3.47 38.49 -10.69
CA CYS A 50 4.29 39.08 -9.65
C CYS A 50 5.74 38.72 -10.01
N ASP A 51 6.38 39.65 -10.72
CA ASP A 51 7.83 39.75 -10.74
C ASP A 51 8.31 39.96 -9.31
N LEU A 52 8.92 38.94 -8.71
CA LEU A 52 9.81 39.13 -7.58
C LEU A 52 11.06 38.25 -7.74
N ILE A 53 12.11 38.95 -8.18
CA ILE A 53 13.53 38.77 -7.85
C ILE A 53 14.30 37.72 -8.66
N GLN A 54 14.92 38.20 -9.74
CA GLN A 54 16.31 37.81 -10.05
C GLN A 54 17.20 38.20 -8.85
N SER A 55 17.80 37.21 -8.20
CA SER A 55 19.02 37.38 -7.43
C SER A 55 19.92 36.19 -7.68
N SER A 56 21.13 36.51 -8.08
CA SER A 56 22.29 35.66 -8.30
C SER A 56 22.82 35.00 -7.02
N ASP A 57 23.57 33.92 -7.23
CA ASP A 57 24.46 33.15 -6.35
C ASP A 57 23.88 32.10 -5.38
N ASP A 58 24.38 30.88 -5.60
CA ASP A 58 24.55 29.70 -4.74
C ASP A 58 23.49 29.39 -3.68
N SER A 59 22.67 28.36 -3.95
CA SER A 59 22.31 27.21 -3.07
C SER A 59 21.05 26.52 -3.62
N ASP A 60 21.21 25.47 -4.41
CA ASP A 60 20.13 24.56 -4.81
C ASP A 60 19.65 23.78 -3.57
N ASP A 61 18.48 24.11 -3.00
CA ASP A 61 17.72 23.14 -2.18
C ASP A 61 16.27 23.52 -1.83
N THR A 62 15.69 24.60 -2.36
CA THR A 62 14.35 25.08 -1.89
C THR A 62 13.23 25.06 -2.93
N LEU A 63 13.45 24.61 -4.17
CA LEU A 63 12.41 24.61 -5.21
C LEU A 63 11.66 23.27 -5.41
N ALA A 64 12.06 22.17 -4.75
CA ALA A 64 11.47 20.85 -5.01
C ALA A 64 10.19 20.54 -4.20
N LEU A 65 9.92 21.25 -3.09
CA LEU A 65 8.72 21.01 -2.28
C LEU A 65 7.44 21.59 -2.88
N GLY A 66 7.53 22.68 -3.66
CA GLY A 66 6.37 23.41 -4.18
C GLY A 66 5.67 22.75 -5.37
N LEU A 67 6.33 21.80 -6.05
CA LEU A 67 5.77 21.12 -7.23
C LEU A 67 5.10 19.77 -6.89
N LEU A 68 5.23 19.30 -5.64
CA LEU A 68 4.70 18.01 -5.20
C LEU A 68 3.18 18.03 -4.94
N ALA A 69 2.60 19.20 -4.71
CA ALA A 69 1.20 19.33 -4.25
C ALA A 69 0.16 19.41 -5.40
N LEU A 70 0.56 19.66 -6.65
CA LEU A 70 -0.37 19.99 -7.73
C LEU A 70 -0.67 18.86 -8.73
N SER A 71 0.02 17.71 -8.66
CA SER A 71 -0.22 16.57 -9.56
C SER A 71 -1.20 15.52 -9.02
N ALA A 72 -1.53 15.55 -7.72
CA ALA A 72 -2.30 14.51 -7.05
C ALA A 72 -3.81 14.47 -7.40
N SER A 73 -4.33 15.46 -8.13
CA SER A 73 -5.77 15.57 -8.43
C SER A 73 -6.20 14.95 -9.76
N SER A 74 -5.27 14.42 -10.58
CA SER A 74 -5.61 13.91 -11.92
C SER A 74 -4.84 12.67 -12.36
N ALA A 75 -3.86 12.23 -11.60
CA ALA A 75 -3.12 11.02 -11.91
C ALA A 75 -3.68 9.91 -11.00
N GLY A 76 -3.90 8.72 -11.57
CA GLY A 76 -4.54 7.60 -10.88
C GLY A 76 -3.77 7.23 -9.61
N CYS A 77 -4.30 6.32 -8.81
CA CYS A 77 -3.70 5.94 -7.51
C CYS A 77 -2.24 5.51 -7.60
N ASN A 78 -1.79 5.13 -8.79
CA ASN A 78 -0.41 4.79 -9.12
C ASN A 78 0.50 5.99 -9.43
N SER A 79 0.06 7.23 -9.20
CA SER A 79 0.85 8.43 -9.48
C SER A 79 1.55 8.96 -8.24
N CYS A 80 2.67 8.33 -7.90
CA CYS A 80 3.56 8.80 -6.86
C CYS A 80 4.88 9.26 -7.48
N VAL A 81 5.58 10.16 -6.79
CA VAL A 81 6.93 10.59 -7.20
C VAL A 81 7.96 9.75 -6.47
N THR A 82 8.97 9.26 -7.20
CA THR A 82 10.15 8.64 -6.61
C THR A 82 11.36 9.51 -6.89
N ASN A 83 12.11 9.87 -5.85
CA ASN A 83 13.36 10.62 -6.00
C ASN A 83 14.45 9.99 -5.13
N ASN A 84 15.30 9.17 -5.74
CA ASN A 84 16.36 8.46 -5.05
C ASN A 84 17.71 9.09 -5.40
N ASP A 85 18.47 9.49 -4.38
CA ASP A 85 19.84 9.98 -4.55
C ASP A 85 20.71 8.92 -5.26
N SER A 86 21.51 9.40 -6.21
CA SER A 86 22.48 8.61 -6.96
C SER A 86 23.46 7.82 -6.07
N SER A 87 23.77 8.34 -4.88
CA SER A 87 24.69 7.75 -3.90
C SER A 87 24.14 6.51 -3.18
N LEU A 88 22.83 6.26 -3.26
CA LEU A 88 22.21 5.11 -2.61
C LEU A 88 22.66 3.77 -3.22
N PRO A 89 22.69 2.69 -2.44
CA PRO A 89 22.93 1.35 -2.97
C PRO A 89 21.79 0.92 -3.92
N SER A 90 22.11 0.02 -4.86
CA SER A 90 21.13 -0.46 -5.86
C SER A 90 19.89 -1.07 -5.23
N TRP A 91 20.04 -1.86 -4.16
CA TRP A 91 18.91 -2.48 -3.48
C TRP A 91 17.90 -1.47 -2.92
N ILE A 92 18.31 -0.24 -2.60
CA ILE A 92 17.37 0.84 -2.25
C ILE A 92 16.80 1.49 -3.51
N LYS A 93 17.67 1.90 -4.45
CA LYS A 93 17.25 2.63 -5.66
C LYS A 93 16.26 1.85 -6.51
N ASP A 94 16.47 0.55 -6.62
CA ASP A 94 15.72 -0.33 -7.50
C ASP A 94 14.37 -0.69 -6.89
N ASN A 95 14.28 -0.83 -5.56
CA ASN A 95 13.10 -1.34 -4.88
C ASN A 95 12.21 -0.24 -4.26
N PHE A 96 12.76 0.85 -3.73
CA PHE A 96 11.96 1.86 -3.02
C PHE A 96 11.39 2.89 -3.99
N LYS A 97 10.05 2.96 -4.04
CA LYS A 97 9.25 3.84 -4.89
C LYS A 97 8.23 4.63 -4.07
N CYS A 98 7.67 5.66 -4.67
CA CYS A 98 6.66 6.55 -4.05
C CYS A 98 7.16 7.38 -2.86
N MET A 99 8.47 7.64 -2.82
CA MET A 99 9.10 8.41 -1.75
C MET A 99 10.37 9.09 -2.26
N THR A 100 10.91 9.98 -1.45
CA THR A 100 12.27 10.52 -1.64
C THR A 100 13.22 9.82 -0.69
N VAL A 101 14.36 9.35 -1.21
CA VAL A 101 15.41 8.74 -0.39
C VAL A 101 16.72 9.46 -0.65
N THR A 102 17.39 9.92 0.40
CA THR A 102 18.70 10.56 0.33
C THR A 102 19.68 9.92 1.32
N THR A 103 20.96 10.27 1.20
CA THR A 103 21.97 9.93 2.21
C THR A 103 22.27 11.14 3.09
N SER A 104 22.55 10.90 4.38
CA SER A 104 23.00 11.93 5.32
C SER A 104 23.99 11.32 6.31
N GLY A 105 25.29 11.53 6.06
CA GLY A 105 26.36 10.86 6.81
C GLY A 105 26.24 9.34 6.72
N SER A 106 26.15 8.66 7.87
CA SER A 106 25.95 7.22 7.98
C SER A 106 24.48 6.79 7.99
N ASN A 107 23.57 7.59 7.43
CA ASN A 107 22.14 7.31 7.44
C ASN A 107 21.55 7.41 6.03
N TYR A 108 20.49 6.65 5.82
CA TYR A 108 19.49 6.87 4.79
C TYR A 108 18.36 7.74 5.36
N VAL A 109 17.87 8.70 4.59
CA VAL A 109 16.74 9.54 4.96
C VAL A 109 15.60 9.30 3.97
N PHE A 110 14.52 8.70 4.46
CA PHE A 110 13.31 8.42 3.71
C PHE A 110 12.26 9.49 4.02
N LYS A 111 11.70 10.11 2.98
CA LYS A 111 10.59 11.07 3.09
C LYS A 111 9.42 10.61 2.24
N THR A 112 8.25 10.42 2.85
CA THR A 112 7.07 9.88 2.17
C THR A 112 5.80 10.67 2.51
N SER A 113 4.91 10.79 1.52
CA SER A 113 3.55 11.30 1.72
C SER A 113 2.61 10.25 2.34
N ASN A 114 3.08 8.99 2.46
CA ASN A 114 2.36 7.88 3.06
C ASN A 114 0.97 7.63 2.42
N LEU A 115 0.90 7.79 1.09
CA LEU A 115 -0.30 7.54 0.30
C LEU A 115 -0.14 6.19 -0.43
N PRO A 116 -1.02 5.20 -0.18
CA PRO A 116 -0.99 3.93 -0.89
C PRO A 116 -1.08 4.11 -2.41
N PRO A 117 -0.13 3.58 -3.20
CA PRO A 117 -0.12 3.79 -4.65
C PRO A 117 -1.10 2.87 -5.42
N TYR A 118 -2.23 2.55 -4.79
CA TYR A 118 -3.26 1.64 -5.26
C TYR A 118 -4.61 2.01 -4.64
N THR A 119 -5.70 1.55 -5.25
CA THR A 119 -7.03 1.75 -4.70
C THR A 119 -7.24 0.95 -3.42
N ASN A 120 -7.97 1.48 -2.44
CA ASN A 120 -8.40 0.76 -1.24
C ASN A 120 -9.65 1.39 -0.61
N GLY A 121 -10.18 0.73 0.42
CA GLY A 121 -11.41 1.11 1.13
C GLY A 121 -11.29 2.32 2.06
N TYR A 122 -10.08 2.80 2.31
CA TYR A 122 -9.81 3.92 3.23
C TYR A 122 -9.52 5.25 2.54
N TYR A 123 -9.42 5.28 1.21
CA TYR A 123 -9.51 6.55 0.49
C TYR A 123 -10.92 7.16 0.61
N SER A 124 -11.01 8.49 0.53
CA SER A 124 -12.31 9.17 0.51
C SER A 124 -13.18 8.66 -0.65
N GLN A 125 -14.48 8.44 -0.42
CA GLN A 125 -15.40 7.88 -1.43
C GLN A 125 -15.52 8.71 -2.73
N ILE A 126 -15.17 10.00 -2.68
CA ILE A 126 -15.14 10.87 -3.86
C ILE A 126 -13.81 10.82 -4.62
N SER A 127 -12.80 10.15 -4.06
CA SER A 127 -11.50 9.94 -4.71
C SER A 127 -11.61 8.87 -5.79
N GLY A 128 -10.88 9.05 -6.89
CA GLY A 128 -10.66 7.99 -7.87
C GLY A 128 -9.88 6.78 -7.31
N CYS A 129 -9.41 6.88 -6.07
CA CYS A 129 -8.69 5.82 -5.35
C CYS A 129 -9.50 5.02 -4.36
N TYR A 130 -10.76 5.36 -4.21
CA TYR A 130 -11.65 4.56 -3.39
C TYR A 130 -12.16 3.34 -4.13
N THR A 131 -12.00 2.18 -3.50
CA THR A 131 -12.70 0.94 -3.83
C THR A 131 -13.15 0.32 -2.52
N ASN A 132 -14.44 0.01 -2.36
CA ASN A 132 -14.89 -0.73 -1.17
C ASN A 132 -14.36 -2.18 -1.22
N ASP A 133 -13.25 -2.45 -0.54
CA ASP A 133 -12.48 -3.69 -0.66
C ASP A 133 -12.17 -4.38 0.68
N PHE A 134 -13.02 -4.22 1.69
CA PHE A 134 -12.86 -4.90 2.96
C PHE A 134 -13.08 -6.43 2.82
N PRO A 135 -12.15 -7.28 3.31
CA PRO A 135 -12.33 -8.72 3.37
C PRO A 135 -13.58 -9.13 4.15
N SER A 136 -14.09 -10.34 3.91
CA SER A 136 -15.26 -10.82 4.65
C SER A 136 -14.96 -10.92 6.14
N GLY A 137 -15.78 -10.27 6.96
CA GLY A 137 -15.58 -10.18 8.41
C GLY A 137 -14.98 -8.84 8.84
N ASN A 138 -14.31 -8.14 7.93
CA ASN A 138 -13.69 -6.86 8.22
C ASN A 138 -14.68 -5.71 8.05
N SER A 139 -14.46 -4.62 8.79
CA SER A 139 -15.22 -3.38 8.69
C SER A 139 -14.30 -2.16 8.87
N PRO A 140 -14.51 -1.07 8.10
CA PRO A 140 -13.67 0.12 8.23
C PRO A 140 -13.72 0.69 9.64
N ASN A 141 -12.56 1.12 10.14
CA ASN A 141 -12.50 2.09 11.22
C ASN A 141 -13.05 3.47 10.74
N PRO A 142 -13.35 4.43 11.63
CA PRO A 142 -14.00 5.68 11.23
C PRO A 142 -13.08 6.68 10.52
N ASN A 143 -11.83 6.31 10.25
CA ASN A 143 -10.81 7.21 9.72
C ASN A 143 -10.72 7.15 8.19
N THR A 144 -9.98 8.07 7.59
CA THR A 144 -9.75 8.14 6.13
C THR A 144 -8.30 8.54 5.88
N ILE A 145 -7.70 8.00 4.83
CA ILE A 145 -6.32 8.31 4.43
C ILE A 145 -6.18 9.80 4.13
N SER A 146 -5.12 10.40 4.66
CA SER A 146 -4.69 11.75 4.33
C SER A 146 -3.18 11.77 4.08
N SER A 147 -2.70 12.73 3.27
CA SER A 147 -1.27 12.88 3.01
C SER A 147 -0.52 13.25 4.28
N GLN A 148 0.62 12.61 4.51
CA GLN A 148 1.50 12.83 5.65
C GLN A 148 2.82 13.49 5.20
N SER A 149 3.71 13.79 6.15
CA SER A 149 5.06 14.31 5.91
C SER A 149 6.11 13.50 6.68
N ILE A 150 6.01 12.17 6.60
CA ILE A 150 6.86 11.27 7.39
C ILE A 150 8.30 11.35 6.92
N THR A 151 9.22 11.59 7.86
CA THR A 151 10.66 11.49 7.69
C THR A 151 11.22 10.38 8.58
N LEU A 152 11.90 9.41 7.99
CA LEU A 152 12.64 8.38 8.72
C LEU A 152 14.14 8.55 8.44
N THR A 153 14.94 8.72 9.48
CA THR A 153 16.40 8.68 9.42
C THR A 153 16.85 7.33 9.94
N ILE A 154 17.41 6.50 9.07
CA ILE A 154 17.72 5.09 9.33
C ILE A 154 19.22 4.87 9.15
N PRO A 155 19.93 4.24 10.11
CA PRO A 155 21.34 3.89 9.92
C PRO A 155 21.54 3.07 8.65
N ASN A 156 22.57 3.39 7.87
CA ASN A 156 22.85 2.67 6.63
C ASN A 156 23.45 1.28 6.84
N GLU A 157 23.93 1.00 8.05
CA GLU A 157 24.44 -0.28 8.50
C GLU A 157 23.76 -0.64 9.82
N GLY A 158 23.08 -1.79 9.85
CA GLY A 158 22.45 -2.29 11.06
C GLY A 158 23.51 -2.64 12.11
N THR A 159 23.54 -1.88 13.21
CA THR A 159 24.45 -2.14 14.33
C THR A 159 23.71 -2.89 15.42
N ARG A 160 23.98 -4.19 15.55
CA ARG A 160 23.39 -5.03 16.60
C ARG A 160 23.56 -4.39 17.97
N ASN A 161 22.46 -4.28 18.71
CA ASN A 161 22.49 -3.80 20.09
C ASN A 161 22.71 -4.98 21.05
N SER A 162 23.51 -4.76 22.11
CA SER A 162 23.66 -5.76 23.17
C SER A 162 22.41 -5.89 24.04
N THR A 163 21.59 -4.82 24.08
CA THR A 163 20.28 -4.78 24.73
C THR A 163 19.26 -4.26 23.72
N GLU A 164 18.38 -5.12 23.24
CA GLU A 164 17.36 -4.78 22.25
C GLU A 164 16.46 -3.63 22.71
N THR A 165 16.18 -2.69 21.80
CA THR A 165 15.36 -1.50 22.08
C THR A 165 13.88 -1.85 21.88
N ALA A 166 13.07 -1.63 22.91
CA ALA A 166 11.62 -1.74 22.78
C ALA A 166 11.08 -0.71 21.80
N THR A 167 10.08 -1.12 21.02
CA THR A 167 9.44 -0.27 20.04
C THR A 167 8.34 0.56 20.69
N ASP A 168 8.17 1.81 20.26
CA ASP A 168 7.09 2.69 20.69
C ASP A 168 5.95 2.70 19.67
N TYR A 169 4.92 3.52 19.89
CA TYR A 169 3.91 3.83 18.89
C TYR A 169 4.50 4.55 17.67
N GLY A 170 3.87 4.36 16.51
CA GLY A 170 4.21 5.06 15.27
C GLY A 170 5.07 4.26 14.30
N ALA A 171 5.57 4.95 13.28
CA ALA A 171 6.33 4.33 12.20
C ALA A 171 7.67 3.79 12.68
N MET A 172 7.86 2.49 12.52
CA MET A 172 9.05 1.71 12.85
C MET A 172 9.86 1.27 11.65
N GLY A 173 9.39 1.65 10.46
CA GLY A 173 10.00 1.33 9.20
C GLY A 173 9.16 1.89 8.08
N VAL A 174 9.63 1.67 6.87
CA VAL A 174 8.92 2.06 5.66
C VAL A 174 8.96 0.92 4.66
N THR A 175 7.80 0.63 4.07
CA THR A 175 7.68 -0.38 3.02
C THR A 175 8.33 0.11 1.73
N VAL A 176 8.61 -0.80 0.79
CA VAL A 176 9.17 -0.45 -0.53
C VAL A 176 8.29 0.50 -1.35
N ASN A 177 7.01 0.63 -1.01
CA ASN A 177 6.06 1.54 -1.65
C ASN A 177 5.70 2.78 -0.80
N GLY A 178 6.45 3.05 0.26
CA GLY A 178 6.41 4.33 0.98
C GLY A 178 5.37 4.42 2.10
N LEU A 179 4.92 3.28 2.61
CA LEU A 179 3.92 3.20 3.67
C LEU A 179 4.57 2.89 5.01
N ALA A 180 4.02 3.44 6.08
CA ALA A 180 4.52 3.23 7.42
C ALA A 180 4.32 1.76 7.86
N ILE A 181 5.34 1.22 8.52
CA ILE A 181 5.31 -0.09 9.18
C ILE A 181 5.19 0.16 10.68
N TYR A 182 4.22 -0.47 11.34
CA TYR A 182 3.98 -0.38 12.79
C TYR A 182 4.32 -1.72 13.47
N ASN A 183 4.57 -1.71 14.78
CA ASN A 183 4.73 -2.92 15.60
C ASN A 183 3.39 -3.61 15.86
N SER A 184 3.43 -4.65 16.70
CA SER A 184 2.27 -5.28 17.30
C SER A 184 1.55 -4.50 18.41
N GLN A 185 1.71 -3.18 18.53
CA GLN A 185 0.92 -2.38 19.47
C GLN A 185 -0.33 -1.84 18.77
N ALA A 186 -1.47 -1.95 19.44
CA ALA A 186 -2.73 -1.34 19.02
C ALA A 186 -2.93 0.01 19.71
N ALA A 187 -3.85 0.82 19.20
CA ALA A 187 -4.26 2.05 19.86
C ALA A 187 -4.59 1.82 21.36
N PRO A 188 -4.26 2.76 22.27
CA PRO A 188 -4.49 2.58 23.70
C PRO A 188 -5.95 2.24 24.02
N GLY A 189 -6.18 1.03 24.52
CA GLY A 189 -7.52 0.52 24.85
C GLY A 189 -8.00 -0.63 23.96
N ASP A 190 -7.35 -0.83 22.80
CA ASP A 190 -7.65 -1.90 21.85
C ASP A 190 -6.63 -3.04 21.93
N THR A 191 -6.97 -4.18 21.32
CA THR A 191 -6.00 -5.23 21.04
C THR A 191 -5.65 -5.25 19.56
N LEU A 192 -4.47 -5.75 19.21
CA LEU A 192 -4.10 -5.88 17.79
C LEU A 192 -5.08 -6.79 17.04
N ALA A 193 -5.63 -7.82 17.71
CA ALA A 193 -6.65 -8.67 17.13
C ALA A 193 -7.90 -7.88 16.70
N ASP A 194 -8.33 -6.90 17.50
CA ASP A 194 -9.45 -6.02 17.14
C ASP A 194 -9.09 -5.11 15.96
N GLU A 195 -7.85 -4.62 15.89
CA GLU A 195 -7.39 -3.82 14.75
C GLU A 195 -7.33 -4.63 13.45
N LEU A 196 -7.01 -5.93 13.49
CA LEU A 196 -6.99 -6.79 12.30
C LEU A 196 -8.36 -6.88 11.60
N ASP A 197 -9.47 -6.75 12.35
CA ASP A 197 -10.83 -6.70 11.79
C ASP A 197 -11.09 -5.40 11.00
N THR A 198 -10.20 -4.42 11.09
CA THR A 198 -10.35 -3.15 10.37
C THR A 198 -9.51 -3.08 9.09
N MET A 199 -8.74 -4.10 8.76
CA MET A 199 -7.83 -4.05 7.61
C MET A 199 -8.59 -4.08 6.28
N ASP A 200 -8.10 -3.33 5.28
CA ASP A 200 -8.57 -3.40 3.89
C ASP A 200 -7.97 -4.61 3.12
N SER A 201 -8.23 -4.73 1.80
CA SER A 201 -7.67 -5.83 1.00
C SER A 201 -6.14 -5.84 0.86
N ALA A 202 -5.50 -4.70 1.11
CA ALA A 202 -4.05 -4.56 1.13
C ALA A 202 -3.46 -4.86 2.52
N ASN A 203 -4.31 -5.17 3.49
CA ASN A 203 -3.98 -5.49 4.86
C ASN A 203 -3.38 -4.30 5.63
N GLY A 204 -3.94 -3.11 5.42
CA GLY A 204 -3.60 -1.91 6.17
C GLY A 204 -4.83 -1.07 6.51
N HIS A 205 -4.60 -0.05 7.35
CA HIS A 205 -5.63 0.89 7.80
C HIS A 205 -5.00 2.23 8.24
N PRO A 206 -5.78 3.33 8.31
CA PRO A 206 -5.28 4.61 8.78
C PRO A 206 -5.53 4.85 10.28
N THR A 207 -4.61 5.59 10.89
CA THR A 207 -4.82 6.24 12.19
C THR A 207 -5.86 7.37 12.11
N ASP A 208 -6.20 7.97 13.26
CA ASP A 208 -7.10 9.13 13.38
C ASP A 208 -6.61 10.39 12.63
N ILE A 209 -5.30 10.54 12.46
CA ILE A 209 -4.70 11.60 11.63
C ILE A 209 -4.59 11.23 10.14
N GLY A 210 -5.09 10.06 9.74
CA GLY A 210 -5.10 9.58 8.36
C GLY A 210 -3.80 8.93 7.89
N GLN A 211 -2.89 8.58 8.80
CA GLN A 211 -1.65 7.87 8.47
C GLN A 211 -1.96 6.40 8.21
N TYR A 212 -1.99 5.99 6.94
CA TYR A 212 -2.11 4.59 6.54
C TYR A 212 -0.87 3.78 6.91
N HIS A 213 -1.04 2.60 7.50
CA HIS A 213 0.08 1.78 7.94
C HIS A 213 -0.26 0.29 7.89
N HIS A 214 0.80 -0.51 7.97
CA HIS A 214 0.70 -1.97 8.07
C HIS A 214 1.32 -2.44 9.39
N HIS A 215 0.55 -3.23 10.13
CA HIS A 215 1.07 -4.08 11.22
C HIS A 215 1.46 -5.46 10.70
N THR A 216 0.72 -5.94 9.71
CA THR A 216 0.78 -7.30 9.18
C THR A 216 1.09 -7.31 7.70
N GLU A 217 1.30 -8.51 7.16
CA GLU A 217 1.74 -8.75 5.78
C GLU A 217 1.03 -7.86 4.74
N PRO A 218 1.77 -6.97 4.05
CA PRO A 218 1.16 -6.06 3.09
C PRO A 218 0.93 -6.79 1.76
N TYR A 219 -0.30 -7.23 1.50
CA TYR A 219 -0.65 -8.09 0.36
C TYR A 219 -0.44 -7.48 -1.03
N LYS A 220 -0.18 -6.17 -1.11
CA LYS A 220 0.23 -5.50 -2.35
C LYS A 220 1.74 -5.56 -2.62
N ILE A 221 2.52 -6.11 -1.68
CA ILE A 221 3.97 -6.27 -1.78
C ILE A 221 4.36 -7.75 -1.72
N THR A 222 3.85 -8.48 -0.73
CA THR A 222 4.14 -9.91 -0.54
C THR A 222 2.90 -10.66 -0.08
N ASN A 223 2.79 -11.92 -0.45
CA ASN A 223 1.75 -12.83 0.05
C ASN A 223 2.33 -14.24 0.14
N ASN A 224 2.77 -14.61 1.33
CA ASN A 224 3.49 -15.85 1.60
C ASN A 224 4.70 -16.04 0.67
N GLY A 225 5.39 -14.93 0.37
CA GLY A 225 6.47 -14.84 -0.60
C GLY A 225 7.80 -14.40 0.01
N SER A 226 8.78 -14.15 -0.86
CA SER A 226 10.17 -13.79 -0.52
C SER A 226 10.52 -12.33 -0.82
N GLU A 227 9.52 -11.51 -1.17
CA GLU A 227 9.73 -10.14 -1.63
C GLU A 227 10.31 -9.25 -0.52
N LEU A 228 11.12 -8.26 -0.91
CA LEU A 228 11.53 -7.18 0.00
C LEU A 228 10.31 -6.34 0.36
N VAL A 229 9.89 -6.41 1.62
CA VAL A 229 8.75 -5.67 2.16
C VAL A 229 9.12 -4.23 2.44
N GLY A 230 10.30 -4.01 3.02
CA GLY A 230 10.73 -2.68 3.45
C GLY A 230 12.03 -2.70 4.24
N ILE A 231 12.25 -1.64 5.00
CA ILE A 231 13.39 -1.46 5.90
C ILE A 231 12.89 -1.00 7.28
N SER A 232 13.43 -1.59 8.34
CA SER A 232 13.17 -1.19 9.72
C SER A 232 14.02 0.01 10.14
N LEU A 233 13.60 0.72 11.18
CA LEU A 233 14.32 1.90 11.71
C LEU A 233 15.73 1.60 12.20
N ASP A 234 16.06 0.35 12.53
CA ASP A 234 17.40 -0.09 12.90
C ASP A 234 18.29 -0.49 11.71
N GLY A 235 17.82 -0.28 10.48
CA GLY A 235 18.63 -0.40 9.26
C GLY A 235 18.62 -1.77 8.60
N TYR A 236 17.88 -2.74 9.14
CA TYR A 236 17.80 -4.07 8.55
C TYR A 236 16.65 -4.18 7.53
N PRO A 237 16.85 -4.92 6.43
CA PRO A 237 15.78 -5.20 5.49
C PRO A 237 14.76 -6.15 6.10
N ILE A 238 13.53 -6.03 5.62
CA ILE A 238 12.39 -6.86 6.01
C ILE A 238 11.90 -7.59 4.77
N PHE A 239 11.86 -8.92 4.82
CA PHE A 239 11.35 -9.76 3.73
C PHE A 239 9.99 -10.33 4.07
N GLY A 240 9.33 -10.90 3.06
CA GLY A 240 8.12 -11.69 3.22
C GLY A 240 8.33 -12.92 4.09
N ARG A 241 7.37 -13.84 4.06
CA ARG A 241 7.39 -15.04 4.90
C ARG A 241 8.47 -16.05 4.51
N ASN A 242 9.08 -15.91 3.34
CA ASN A 242 10.14 -16.76 2.85
C ASN A 242 11.47 -16.00 2.84
N GLU A 243 12.57 -16.72 2.90
CA GLU A 243 13.90 -16.19 2.58
C GLU A 243 13.92 -15.50 1.21
N PRO A 244 14.75 -14.47 1.02
CA PRO A 244 14.98 -13.85 -0.29
C PRO A 244 15.25 -14.82 -1.46
N ASP A 245 15.83 -15.99 -1.19
CA ASP A 245 16.10 -17.04 -2.18
C ASP A 245 14.94 -18.04 -2.37
N GLY A 246 13.87 -17.91 -1.58
CA GLY A 246 12.64 -18.70 -1.65
C GLY A 246 12.53 -19.83 -0.64
N ASP A 247 13.56 -20.05 0.19
CA ASP A 247 13.52 -21.05 1.25
C ASP A 247 12.59 -20.63 2.41
N LEU A 248 12.13 -21.60 3.22
CA LEU A 248 11.37 -21.29 4.44
C LEU A 248 12.32 -20.73 5.51
N PRO A 249 12.02 -19.57 6.13
CA PRO A 249 12.84 -19.05 7.20
C PRO A 249 12.63 -19.91 8.43
N GLY A 250 13.62 -19.91 9.32
CA GLY A 250 13.37 -20.42 10.65
C GLY A 250 13.29 -21.94 10.76
N ALA A 251 13.67 -22.73 9.74
CA ALA A 251 13.56 -24.19 9.78
C ALA A 251 14.51 -24.87 10.80
N GLY A 252 15.38 -24.08 11.45
CA GLY A 252 16.23 -24.54 12.55
C GLY A 252 17.36 -25.47 12.10
N GLY A 253 17.76 -25.39 10.82
CA GLY A 253 18.71 -26.29 10.19
C GLY A 253 19.41 -25.68 8.98
N THR A 254 19.90 -26.51 8.07
CA THR A 254 20.44 -26.06 6.78
C THR A 254 19.31 -26.08 5.74
N PRO A 255 19.17 -25.04 4.90
CA PRO A 255 20.03 -23.87 4.83
C PRO A 255 19.70 -22.76 5.84
N THR A 256 18.49 -22.72 6.41
CA THR A 256 18.00 -21.56 7.17
C THR A 256 18.03 -21.71 8.71
N PRO A 257 18.74 -20.81 9.42
CA PRO A 257 18.70 -20.73 10.88
C PRO A 257 17.28 -20.47 11.42
N ALA A 258 17.10 -20.69 12.74
CA ALA A 258 15.86 -20.33 13.43
C ALA A 258 15.71 -18.81 13.55
N LEU A 259 14.48 -18.29 13.42
CA LEU A 259 14.16 -16.90 13.73
C LEU A 259 14.35 -16.62 15.23
N ASP A 260 14.84 -15.43 15.56
CA ASP A 260 14.97 -14.95 16.92
C ASP A 260 13.63 -14.41 17.48
N GLY A 261 13.67 -13.91 18.73
CA GLY A 261 12.49 -13.38 19.40
C GLY A 261 11.86 -12.16 18.71
N ASN A 262 12.62 -11.44 17.88
CA ASN A 262 12.17 -10.27 17.14
C ASN A 262 11.65 -10.63 15.75
N GLY A 263 11.77 -11.91 15.35
CA GLY A 263 11.30 -12.39 14.07
C GLY A 263 12.30 -12.24 12.93
N GLY A 264 13.59 -12.08 13.23
CA GLY A 264 14.64 -12.06 12.23
C GLY A 264 15.74 -13.07 12.50
N HIS A 265 16.71 -13.15 11.59
CA HIS A 265 17.93 -13.93 11.79
C HIS A 265 19.05 -13.45 10.87
N THR A 266 20.25 -13.99 11.06
CA THR A 266 21.35 -13.84 10.12
C THR A 266 21.42 -15.06 9.21
N HIS A 267 21.24 -14.85 7.90
CA HIS A 267 21.36 -15.90 6.89
C HIS A 267 22.17 -15.39 5.68
N SER A 268 22.80 -16.30 4.94
CA SER A 268 23.70 -15.97 3.83
C SER A 268 22.98 -16.09 2.50
N HIS A 269 22.81 -14.96 1.84
CA HIS A 269 22.12 -14.82 0.58
C HIS A 269 23.09 -14.66 -0.58
N THR A 270 22.73 -15.20 -1.75
CA THR A 270 23.50 -14.98 -2.98
C THR A 270 23.47 -13.52 -3.42
N THR A 271 22.32 -12.84 -3.25
CA THR A 271 22.12 -11.44 -3.64
C THR A 271 22.53 -10.44 -2.56
N TYR A 272 22.27 -10.76 -1.29
CA TYR A 272 22.43 -9.82 -0.16
C TYR A 272 23.65 -10.11 0.73
N GLY A 273 24.37 -11.20 0.48
CA GLY A 273 25.46 -11.64 1.36
C GLY A 273 24.94 -12.15 2.71
N SER A 274 25.82 -12.19 3.71
CA SER A 274 25.44 -12.58 5.07
C SER A 274 24.97 -11.36 5.86
N ILE A 275 23.66 -11.26 6.04
CA ILE A 275 23.02 -10.12 6.70
C ILE A 275 21.98 -10.59 7.71
N TYR A 276 21.81 -9.81 8.78
CA TYR A 276 20.62 -9.93 9.61
C TYR A 276 19.44 -9.27 8.87
N HIS A 277 18.26 -9.89 8.94
CA HIS A 277 17.03 -9.39 8.33
C HIS A 277 15.81 -9.94 9.06
N TYR A 278 14.70 -9.22 8.96
CA TYR A 278 13.42 -9.62 9.52
C TYR A 278 12.56 -10.35 8.49
N HIS A 279 11.64 -11.17 8.98
CA HIS A 279 10.62 -11.80 8.18
C HIS A 279 9.23 -11.43 8.66
N VAL A 280 8.32 -11.27 7.72
CA VAL A 280 6.90 -11.37 8.01
C VAL A 280 6.63 -12.74 8.63
N ASN A 281 6.12 -12.78 9.86
CA ASN A 281 5.95 -14.03 10.59
C ASN A 281 4.68 -14.08 11.42
N TYR A 282 4.14 -15.29 11.59
CA TYR A 282 2.94 -15.48 12.39
C TYR A 282 3.22 -15.19 13.85
N ASP A 283 2.36 -14.39 14.45
CA ASP A 283 2.34 -14.08 15.87
C ASP A 283 1.05 -14.61 16.49
N SER A 284 1.19 -15.60 17.38
CA SER A 284 0.06 -16.25 18.01
C SER A 284 -0.70 -15.35 18.99
N GLY A 285 -0.09 -14.27 19.48
CA GLY A 285 -0.73 -13.34 20.40
C GLY A 285 -1.76 -12.47 19.70
N SER A 286 -1.44 -12.01 18.49
CA SER A 286 -2.31 -11.20 17.64
C SER A 286 -3.18 -12.00 16.69
N GLY A 287 -2.75 -13.22 16.32
CA GLY A 287 -3.41 -14.01 15.26
C GLY A 287 -3.06 -13.56 13.84
N GLY A 288 -2.11 -12.63 13.69
CA GLY A 288 -1.69 -12.05 12.41
C GLY A 288 -0.27 -12.45 11.99
N TYR A 289 0.07 -12.14 10.75
CA TYR A 289 1.45 -12.24 10.23
C TYR A 289 2.12 -10.88 10.32
N LEU A 290 2.83 -10.62 11.41
CA LEU A 290 3.43 -9.30 11.69
C LEU A 290 4.63 -9.03 10.79
N ILE A 291 4.80 -7.76 10.40
CA ILE A 291 6.00 -7.29 9.68
C ILE A 291 7.17 -7.15 10.65
N LEU A 292 6.92 -6.59 11.84
CA LEU A 292 7.89 -6.40 12.90
C LEU A 292 7.25 -6.70 14.26
N LYS A 293 8.02 -7.34 15.14
CA LYS A 293 7.64 -7.57 16.54
C LYS A 293 8.04 -6.38 17.43
N ASN A 294 7.95 -6.55 18.74
CA ASN A 294 8.04 -5.46 19.73
C ASN A 294 9.45 -4.88 19.99
N LYS A 295 10.50 -5.35 19.31
CA LYS A 295 11.87 -4.86 19.55
C LYS A 295 12.72 -4.83 18.30
N PHE A 296 13.64 -3.88 18.28
CA PHE A 296 14.72 -3.80 17.30
C PHE A 296 15.92 -4.65 17.73
N HIS A 297 16.50 -5.37 16.77
CA HIS A 297 17.77 -6.08 16.88
C HIS A 297 18.94 -5.10 16.94
N GLY A 298 18.86 -4.01 16.17
CA GLY A 298 19.87 -2.96 16.12
C GLY A 298 19.50 -1.71 16.91
N THR A 299 20.37 -0.71 16.82
CA THR A 299 20.08 0.64 17.31
C THR A 299 19.17 1.36 16.30
N PRO A 300 17.92 1.71 16.67
CA PRO A 300 17.03 2.41 15.76
C PRO A 300 17.52 3.84 15.53
N GLY A 301 17.25 4.35 14.33
CA GLY A 301 17.29 5.78 14.04
C GLY A 301 16.04 6.48 14.56
N THR A 302 15.52 7.43 13.79
CA THR A 302 14.39 8.28 14.21
C THR A 302 13.30 8.34 13.15
N SER A 303 12.04 8.38 13.58
CA SER A 303 10.90 8.74 12.74
C SER A 303 10.20 10.00 13.26
N GLY A 304 9.62 10.77 12.36
CA GLY A 304 8.81 11.95 12.67
C GLY A 304 7.84 12.26 11.55
N ASN A 305 6.71 12.90 11.87
CA ASN A 305 5.68 13.32 10.93
C ASN A 305 5.33 14.78 11.19
#